data_AF-A0A426TEG9-F1
#
_entry.id   AF-A0A426TEG9-F1
#
_cell.length_a   1.000
_cell.length_b   1.000
_cell.length_c   1.000
_cell.angle_alpha   90.00
_cell.angle_beta   90.00
_cell.angle_gamma   90.00
#
_symmetry.space_group_name_H-M   'P 1'
#
loop_
_entity.id
_entity.type
_entity.pdbx_description
1 polymer ?
#
loop_
_entity_poly.entity_id
_entity_poly.type
_entity_poly.pdbx_seq_one_letter_code
_entity_poly.pdbx_strand_id
1 'polypeptide(L)'
;MRKEAIYDCINLILSFLLCRWLFMTFLFHQFSNIFMTVDFWPAFAAVLLMTGFCFTLFRLVYKPHISRLTLWFFYACYGLLLVYLLFFKSMGVRGVNLDLLSTFSQDLFLNPAIVVFNFLLFLPFGLLFSFSWKKLSLFVGAILLVEACQFFFSLGFFDLGDILLNTSGFALGNFLGQSAMAQAFKNRIQKK
;
A
#
# COMPACT_ATOMS: atom_id res chain seq x y z
N MET A 1 19.43 7.01 31.71
CA MET A 1 18.68 6.85 30.44
C MET A 1 17.44 5.99 30.68
N ARG A 2 16.27 6.47 30.28
CA ARG A 2 14.99 5.79 30.48
C ARG A 2 15.00 4.49 29.65
N LYS A 3 14.69 3.32 30.23
CA LYS A 3 14.77 1.99 29.56
C LYS A 3 14.13 1.96 28.16
N GLU A 4 13.06 2.74 27.97
CA GLU A 4 12.39 2.97 26.68
C GLU A 4 13.34 3.48 25.57
N ALA A 5 14.28 4.37 25.89
CA ALA A 5 15.21 4.92 24.91
C ALA A 5 16.18 3.84 24.37
N ILE A 6 16.57 2.88 25.22
CA ILE A 6 17.43 1.77 24.80
C ILE A 6 16.66 0.85 23.84
N TYR A 7 15.39 0.54 24.16
CA TYR A 7 14.54 -0.25 23.27
C TYR A 7 14.25 0.46 21.94
N ASP A 8 13.98 1.77 21.97
CA ASP A 8 13.78 2.57 20.76
C ASP A 8 15.07 2.57 19.90
N CYS A 9 16.27 2.70 20.50
CA CYS A 9 17.54 2.62 19.75
C CYS A 9 17.76 1.24 19.11
N ILE A 10 17.58 0.15 19.87
CA ILE A 10 17.71 -1.22 19.35
C ILE A 10 16.71 -1.44 18.21
N ASN A 11 15.46 -1.04 18.41
CA ASN A 11 14.40 -1.18 17.41
C ASN A 11 14.72 -0.41 16.13
N LEU A 12 15.25 0.81 16.23
CA LEU A 12 15.64 1.61 15.07
C LEU A 12 16.74 0.92 14.26
N ILE A 13 17.78 0.40 14.93
CA ILE A 13 18.89 -0.31 14.27
C ILE A 13 18.37 -1.57 13.58
N LEU A 14 17.58 -2.39 14.28
CA LEU A 14 17.03 -3.63 13.73
C LEU A 14 16.10 -3.36 12.54
N SER A 15 15.22 -2.37 12.67
CA SER A 15 14.31 -1.98 11.59
C SER A 15 15.08 -1.51 10.36
N PHE A 16 16.13 -0.70 10.55
CA PHE A 16 16.95 -0.21 9.45
C PHE A 16 17.71 -1.33 8.75
N LEU A 17 18.38 -2.20 9.52
CA LEU A 17 19.14 -3.32 8.97
C LEU A 17 18.23 -4.28 8.22
N LEU A 18 17.04 -4.59 8.76
CA LEU A 18 16.05 -5.43 8.12
C LEU A 18 15.55 -4.82 6.82
N CYS A 19 15.11 -3.56 6.84
CA CYS A 19 14.61 -2.88 5.64
C CYS A 19 15.68 -2.73 4.57
N ARG A 20 16.92 -2.36 4.96
CA ARG A 20 18.05 -2.28 4.04
C ARG A 20 18.35 -3.64 3.42
N TRP A 21 18.44 -4.70 4.21
CA TRP A 21 18.77 -6.04 3.72
C TRP A 21 17.72 -6.56 2.74
N LEU A 22 16.43 -6.37 3.05
CA LEU A 22 15.34 -6.85 2.22
C LEU A 22 15.13 -6.02 0.94
N PHE A 23 15.20 -4.69 1.04
CA PHE A 23 14.67 -3.82 -0.03
C PHE A 23 15.71 -3.01 -0.78
N MET A 24 16.91 -2.75 -0.23
CA MET A 24 17.85 -1.79 -0.83
C MET A 24 18.24 -2.19 -2.26
N THR A 25 18.62 -3.44 -2.49
CA THR A 25 19.03 -3.92 -3.82
C THR A 25 17.89 -3.85 -4.83
N PHE A 26 16.70 -4.30 -4.43
CA PHE A 26 15.51 -4.24 -5.26
C PHE A 26 15.14 -2.80 -5.62
N LEU A 27 15.03 -1.92 -4.62
CA LEU A 27 14.67 -0.51 -4.82
C LEU A 27 15.70 0.24 -5.64
N PHE A 28 16.99 -0.02 -5.43
CA PHE A 28 18.05 0.59 -6.24
C PHE A 28 17.89 0.26 -7.72
N HIS A 29 17.64 -1.00 -8.06
CA HIS A 29 17.42 -1.40 -9.44
C HIS A 29 16.14 -0.78 -10.02
N GLN A 30 15.03 -0.82 -9.27
CA GLN A 30 13.76 -0.25 -9.73
C GLN A 30 13.84 1.26 -9.96
N PHE A 31 14.40 2.01 -9.01
CA PHE A 31 14.55 3.46 -9.17
C PHE A 31 15.53 3.83 -10.28
N SER A 32 16.59 3.05 -10.48
CA SER A 32 17.51 3.30 -11.59
C SER A 32 16.83 3.15 -12.95
N ASN A 33 15.92 2.16 -13.08
CA ASN A 33 15.13 1.98 -14.29
C ASN A 33 14.07 3.09 -14.45
N ILE A 34 13.41 3.51 -13.37
CA ILE A 34 12.36 4.55 -13.41
C ILE A 34 12.94 5.93 -13.74
N PHE A 35 14.03 6.32 -13.08
CA PHE A 35 14.63 7.64 -13.28
C PHE A 35 15.63 7.67 -14.43
N MET A 36 15.97 6.51 -15.01
CA MET A 36 17.01 6.38 -16.03
C MET A 36 18.36 6.95 -15.56
N THR A 37 18.60 6.94 -14.24
CA THR A 37 19.81 7.46 -13.59
C THR A 37 20.28 6.47 -12.53
N VAL A 38 21.59 6.37 -12.31
CA VAL A 38 22.17 5.51 -11.27
C VAL A 38 22.29 6.32 -9.98
N ASP A 39 21.17 6.49 -9.28
CA ASP A 39 21.09 7.30 -8.07
C ASP A 39 20.76 6.48 -6.82
N PHE A 40 21.63 6.57 -5.82
CA PHE A 40 21.44 5.91 -4.53
C PHE A 40 20.32 6.54 -3.69
N TRP A 41 20.13 7.86 -3.82
CA TRP A 41 19.29 8.66 -2.92
C TRP A 41 17.81 8.26 -2.89
N PRO A 42 17.13 8.00 -4.03
CA PRO A 42 15.72 7.59 -4.00
C PRO A 42 15.52 6.25 -3.29
N ALA A 43 16.39 5.27 -3.57
CA ALA A 43 16.35 3.97 -2.91
C ALA A 43 16.60 4.09 -1.41
N PHE A 44 17.59 4.90 -1.02
CA PHE A 44 17.88 5.14 0.39
C PHE A 44 16.73 5.85 1.12
N ALA A 45 16.13 6.88 0.51
CA ALA A 45 14.96 7.59 1.06
C ALA A 45 13.76 6.63 1.27
N ALA A 46 13.50 5.76 0.30
CA ALA A 46 12.46 4.73 0.42
C ALA A 46 12.77 3.74 1.55
N VAL A 47 14.02 3.28 1.70
CA VAL A 47 14.44 2.43 2.82
C VAL A 47 14.24 3.12 4.17
N LEU A 48 14.54 4.42 4.29
CA LEU A 48 14.30 5.18 5.52
C LEU A 48 12.80 5.29 5.84
N LEU A 49 11.96 5.51 4.84
CA LEU A 49 10.51 5.54 5.02
C LEU A 49 9.97 4.17 5.49
N MET A 50 10.43 3.08 4.87
CA MET A 50 10.09 1.71 5.28
C MET A 50 10.61 1.39 6.69
N THR A 51 11.80 1.89 7.03
CA THR A 51 12.38 1.78 8.37
C THR A 51 11.47 2.42 9.40
N GLY A 52 10.95 3.62 9.14
CA GLY A 52 9.99 4.29 10.04
C GLY A 52 8.71 3.48 10.24
N PHE A 53 8.20 2.86 9.17
CA PHE A 53 7.02 1.99 9.24
C PHE A 53 7.31 0.72 10.07
N CYS A 54 8.40 0.03 9.77
CA CYS A 54 8.86 -1.17 10.48
C CYS A 54 9.13 -0.88 11.97
N PHE A 55 9.81 0.23 12.26
CA PHE A 55 10.03 0.72 13.62
C PHE A 55 8.72 0.89 14.38
N THR A 56 7.71 1.51 13.75
CA THR A 56 6.40 1.71 14.37
C THR A 56 5.71 0.39 14.68
N LEU A 57 5.76 -0.59 13.76
CA LEU A 57 5.19 -1.92 13.98
C LEU A 57 5.87 -2.67 15.12
N PHE A 58 7.21 -2.69 15.16
CA PHE A 58 7.95 -3.36 16.22
C PHE A 58 7.81 -2.65 17.57
N ARG A 59 7.67 -1.32 17.57
CA ARG A 59 7.44 -0.54 18.78
C ARG A 59 6.14 -0.93 19.48
N LEU A 60 5.12 -1.39 18.74
CA LEU A 60 3.85 -1.86 19.30
C LEU A 60 3.99 -3.05 20.25
N VAL A 61 5.07 -3.82 20.15
CA VAL A 61 5.32 -4.99 21.01
C VAL A 61 5.53 -4.57 22.47
N TYR A 62 6.28 -3.48 22.70
CA TYR A 62 6.61 -3.00 24.05
C TYR A 62 5.96 -1.66 24.41
N LYS A 63 5.40 -0.94 23.43
CA LYS A 63 4.66 0.31 23.62
C LYS A 63 3.46 0.31 22.67
N PRO A 64 2.30 -0.24 23.10
CA PRO A 64 1.13 -0.44 22.24
C PRO A 64 0.37 0.88 22.04
N HIS A 65 1.05 1.92 21.59
CA HIS A 65 0.48 3.22 21.34
C HIS A 65 1.12 3.84 20.11
N ILE A 66 0.28 4.27 19.17
CA ILE A 66 0.68 5.03 17.99
C ILE A 66 0.18 6.45 18.15
N SER A 67 1.08 7.43 18.01
CA SER A 67 0.69 8.83 18.03
C SER A 67 -0.18 9.15 16.81
N ARG A 68 -1.16 10.06 16.97
CA ARG A 68 -2.00 10.50 15.85
C ARG A 68 -1.16 11.10 14.71
N LEU A 69 -0.09 11.83 15.03
CA LEU A 69 0.80 12.42 14.02
C LEU A 69 1.48 11.35 13.17
N THR A 70 2.04 10.31 13.81
CA THR A 70 2.67 9.18 13.12
C THR A 70 1.68 8.45 12.22
N LEU A 71 0.46 8.23 12.71
CA LEU A 71 -0.61 7.58 11.96
C LEU A 71 -1.01 8.41 10.72
N TRP A 72 -1.24 9.72 10.88
CA TRP A 72 -1.55 10.62 9.77
C TRP A 72 -0.42 10.72 8.75
N PHE A 73 0.83 10.74 9.19
CA PHE A 73 1.99 10.72 8.30
C PHE A 73 1.99 9.47 7.41
N PHE A 74 1.81 8.27 7.97
CA PHE A 74 1.75 7.05 7.16
C PHE A 74 0.54 7.00 6.24
N TYR A 75 -0.63 7.49 6.68
CA TYR A 75 -1.79 7.59 5.79
C TYR A 75 -1.58 8.58 4.65
N ALA A 76 -0.89 9.71 4.89
CA ALA A 76 -0.54 10.65 3.85
C ALA A 76 0.45 10.02 2.84
N CYS A 77 1.51 9.37 3.31
CA CYS A 77 2.45 8.64 2.45
C CYS A 77 1.75 7.56 1.62
N TYR A 78 0.88 6.77 2.25
CA TYR A 78 0.09 5.76 1.57
C TYR A 78 -0.85 6.37 0.52
N GLY A 79 -1.56 7.46 0.85
CA GLY A 79 -2.45 8.15 -0.08
C GLY A 79 -1.70 8.72 -1.29
N LEU A 80 -0.53 9.33 -1.07
CA LEU A 80 0.32 9.83 -2.16
C LEU A 80 0.82 8.68 -3.05
N LEU A 81 1.24 7.55 -2.45
CA LEU A 81 1.65 6.37 -3.19
C LEU A 81 0.48 5.79 -4.01
N LEU A 82 -0.71 5.73 -3.42
CA LEU A 82 -1.92 5.25 -4.08
C LEU A 82 -2.26 6.12 -5.31
N VAL A 83 -2.27 7.45 -5.15
CA VAL A 83 -2.49 8.39 -6.26
C VAL A 83 -1.43 8.22 -7.34
N TYR A 84 -0.16 8.12 -6.95
CA TYR A 84 0.94 7.91 -7.90
C TYR A 84 0.75 6.61 -8.70
N LEU A 85 0.51 5.49 -8.03
CA LEU A 85 0.37 4.19 -8.69
C LEU A 85 -0.88 4.08 -9.56
N LEU A 86 -1.98 4.73 -9.18
CA LEU A 86 -3.17 4.74 -10.01
C LEU A 86 -2.95 5.59 -11.27
N PHE A 87 -2.48 6.83 -11.13
CA PHE A 87 -2.48 7.77 -12.26
C PHE A 87 -1.18 7.84 -13.05
N PHE A 88 -0.05 7.39 -12.50
CA PHE A 88 1.25 7.64 -13.13
C PHE A 88 1.95 6.34 -13.57
N LYS A 89 1.38 5.16 -13.29
CA LYS A 89 1.97 3.86 -13.67
C LYS A 89 2.07 3.65 -15.20
N SER A 90 1.17 4.25 -15.98
CA SER A 90 1.04 3.98 -17.43
C SER A 90 0.81 5.27 -18.24
N MET A 91 1.43 6.37 -17.80
CA MET A 91 1.32 7.66 -18.47
C MET A 91 1.69 7.57 -19.96
N GLY A 92 0.85 8.15 -20.82
CA GLY A 92 1.01 8.15 -22.27
C GLY A 92 0.38 6.95 -22.97
N VAL A 93 -0.15 5.97 -22.22
CA VAL A 93 -0.85 4.80 -22.77
C VAL A 93 -2.36 4.97 -22.54
N ARG A 94 -3.16 4.53 -23.52
CA ARG A 94 -4.62 4.55 -23.47
C ARG A 94 -5.19 3.31 -24.13
N GLY A 95 -6.21 2.74 -23.52
CA GLY A 95 -7.02 1.67 -24.11
C GLY A 95 -8.20 1.32 -23.25
N VAL A 96 -9.01 0.37 -23.71
CA VAL A 96 -10.18 -0.13 -22.99
C VAL A 96 -10.10 -1.65 -22.97
N ASN A 97 -10.18 -2.23 -21.78
CA ASN A 97 -10.29 -3.65 -21.56
C ASN A 97 -11.58 -3.95 -20.80
N LEU A 98 -12.54 -4.55 -21.50
CA LEU A 98 -13.84 -4.92 -20.94
C LEU A 98 -13.90 -6.40 -20.52
N ASP A 99 -12.81 -7.15 -20.70
CA ASP A 99 -12.77 -8.53 -20.24
C ASP A 99 -12.46 -8.53 -18.74
N LEU A 100 -13.49 -8.77 -17.94
CA LEU A 100 -13.44 -8.83 -16.48
C LEU A 100 -12.45 -9.88 -15.95
N LEU A 101 -12.22 -10.96 -16.69
CA LEU A 101 -11.38 -12.09 -16.25
C LEU A 101 -9.99 -12.10 -16.90
N SER A 102 -9.72 -11.16 -17.82
CA SER A 102 -8.41 -11.04 -18.47
C SER A 102 -7.26 -10.90 -17.46
N THR A 103 -7.44 -10.10 -16.42
CA THR A 103 -6.42 -9.90 -15.37
C THR A 103 -6.08 -11.19 -14.62
N PHE A 104 -7.05 -12.10 -14.44
CA PHE A 104 -6.86 -13.37 -13.73
C PHE A 104 -6.38 -14.50 -14.65
N SER A 105 -6.63 -14.41 -15.96
CA SER A 105 -6.33 -15.47 -16.92
C SER A 105 -5.10 -15.21 -17.77
N GLN A 106 -4.73 -13.94 -18.00
CA GLN A 106 -3.57 -13.54 -18.80
C GLN A 106 -2.53 -12.82 -17.94
N ASP A 107 -2.93 -11.73 -17.28
CA ASP A 107 -1.96 -10.91 -16.52
C ASP A 107 -1.41 -11.61 -15.29
N LEU A 108 -2.21 -12.46 -14.64
CA LEU A 108 -1.75 -13.27 -13.52
C LEU A 108 -0.60 -14.21 -13.91
N PHE A 109 -0.59 -14.71 -15.16
CA PHE A 109 0.48 -15.59 -15.65
C PHE A 109 1.67 -14.81 -16.20
N LEU A 110 1.41 -13.69 -16.87
CA LEU A 110 2.46 -12.86 -17.48
C LEU A 110 3.21 -12.01 -16.44
N ASN A 111 2.48 -11.41 -15.51
CA ASN A 111 3.00 -10.46 -14.51
C ASN A 111 2.30 -10.62 -13.14
N PRO A 112 2.45 -11.79 -12.46
CA PRO A 112 1.75 -12.08 -11.21
C PRO A 112 2.02 -11.04 -10.11
N ALA A 113 3.22 -10.48 -10.08
CA ALA A 113 3.60 -9.47 -9.09
C ALA A 113 2.72 -8.21 -9.19
N ILE A 114 2.42 -7.74 -10.40
CA ILE A 114 1.61 -6.53 -10.61
C ILE A 114 0.18 -6.76 -10.10
N VAL A 115 -0.40 -7.91 -10.45
CA VAL A 115 -1.75 -8.30 -10.00
C VAL A 115 -1.81 -8.41 -8.48
N VAL A 116 -0.83 -9.08 -7.86
CA VAL A 116 -0.76 -9.20 -6.40
C VAL A 116 -0.59 -7.83 -5.74
N PHE A 117 0.26 -6.95 -6.26
CA PHE A 117 0.45 -5.62 -5.70
C PHE A 117 -0.79 -4.74 -5.84
N ASN A 118 -1.49 -4.75 -6.99
CA ASN A 118 -2.76 -4.01 -7.14
C ASN A 118 -3.83 -4.49 -6.14
N PHE A 119 -3.94 -5.81 -5.96
CA PHE A 119 -4.81 -6.39 -4.95
C PHE A 119 -4.44 -5.94 -3.52
N LEU A 120 -3.17 -6.05 -3.16
CA LEU A 120 -2.69 -5.68 -1.82
C LEU A 120 -2.76 -4.17 -1.57
N LEU A 121 -2.68 -3.35 -2.62
CA LEU A 121 -2.67 -1.90 -2.53
C LEU A 121 -3.94 -1.36 -1.86
N PHE A 122 -5.10 -1.98 -2.10
CA PHE A 122 -6.39 -1.55 -1.52
C PHE A 122 -6.77 -2.23 -0.20
N LEU A 123 -5.99 -3.22 0.24
CA LEU A 123 -6.24 -3.93 1.50
C LEU A 123 -6.14 -2.99 2.72
N PRO A 124 -5.11 -2.12 2.86
CA PRO A 124 -5.05 -1.12 3.94
C PRO A 124 -6.24 -0.18 3.94
N PHE A 125 -6.73 0.22 2.76
CA PHE A 125 -7.90 1.07 2.65
C PHE A 125 -9.17 0.36 3.14
N GLY A 126 -9.34 -0.92 2.80
CA GLY A 126 -10.45 -1.74 3.31
C GLY A 126 -10.46 -1.89 4.84
N LEU A 127 -9.29 -2.00 5.48
CA LEU A 127 -9.18 -2.13 6.95
C LEU A 127 -9.72 -0.92 7.73
N LEU A 128 -9.82 0.24 7.08
CA LEU A 128 -10.34 1.49 7.66
C LEU A 128 -11.85 1.49 7.84
N PHE A 129 -12.56 0.67 7.05
CA PHE A 129 -14.00 0.68 7.02
C PHE A 129 -14.56 -0.64 7.56
N SER A 130 -15.75 -0.57 8.15
CA SER A 130 -16.57 -1.76 8.35
C SER A 130 -17.25 -2.15 7.04
N PHE A 131 -17.32 -3.45 6.77
CA PHE A 131 -18.04 -3.99 5.62
C PHE A 131 -19.48 -3.48 5.60
N SER A 132 -19.87 -2.94 4.45
CA SER A 132 -21.22 -2.48 4.16
C SER A 132 -21.37 -2.43 2.65
N TRP A 133 -22.47 -2.97 2.12
CA TRP A 133 -22.79 -2.89 0.69
C TRP A 133 -22.79 -1.45 0.16
N LYS A 134 -23.20 -0.46 0.97
CA LYS A 134 -23.16 0.96 0.60
C LYS A 134 -21.73 1.48 0.42
N LYS A 135 -20.80 1.06 1.27
CA LYS A 135 -19.39 1.49 1.17
C LYS A 135 -18.68 0.77 0.04
N LEU A 136 -19.00 -0.50 -0.18
CA LEU A 136 -18.50 -1.27 -1.31
C LEU A 136 -18.96 -0.66 -2.63
N SER A 137 -20.23 -0.29 -2.75
CA SER A 137 -20.75 0.34 -3.98
C SER A 137 -20.13 1.73 -4.22
N LEU A 138 -19.95 2.54 -3.17
CA LEU A 138 -19.22 3.81 -3.26
C LEU A 138 -17.77 3.61 -3.71
N PHE A 139 -17.10 2.58 -3.19
CA PHE A 139 -15.75 2.23 -3.59
C PHE A 139 -15.68 1.82 -5.07
N VAL A 140 -16.58 0.94 -5.52
CA VAL A 140 -16.67 0.55 -6.94
C VAL A 140 -16.90 1.78 -7.82
N GLY A 141 -17.81 2.68 -7.44
CA GLY A 141 -18.04 3.95 -8.14
C GLY A 141 -16.79 4.84 -8.20
N ALA A 142 -16.01 4.89 -7.11
CA ALA A 142 -14.76 5.64 -7.07
C ALA A 142 -13.69 5.03 -7.98
N ILE A 143 -13.52 3.70 -8.00
CA ILE A 143 -12.57 3.03 -8.91
C ILE A 143 -13.01 3.19 -10.36
N LEU A 144 -14.30 3.07 -10.67
CA LEU A 144 -14.82 3.37 -12.01
C LEU A 144 -14.46 4.78 -12.47
N LEU A 145 -14.56 5.77 -11.58
CA LEU A 145 -14.15 7.14 -11.88
C LEU A 145 -12.64 7.24 -12.10
N VAL A 146 -11.82 6.53 -11.31
CA VAL A 146 -10.36 6.48 -11.49
C VAL A 146 -10.01 5.91 -12.86
N GLU A 147 -10.59 4.77 -13.24
CA GLU A 147 -10.39 4.13 -14.54
C GLU A 147 -10.85 5.03 -15.70
N ALA A 148 -11.99 5.71 -15.54
CA ALA A 148 -12.45 6.68 -16.51
C ALA A 148 -11.46 7.85 -16.66
N CYS A 149 -10.97 8.40 -15.55
CA CYS A 149 -9.93 9.42 -15.57
C CYS A 149 -8.65 8.90 -16.24
N GLN A 150 -8.23 7.65 -15.95
CA GLN A 150 -7.05 7.08 -16.57
C GLN A 150 -7.18 7.03 -18.09
N PHE A 151 -8.34 6.62 -18.60
CA PHE A 151 -8.60 6.63 -20.03
C PHE A 151 -8.68 8.03 -20.63
N PHE A 152 -9.44 8.95 -20.04
CA PHE A 152 -9.64 10.30 -20.61
C PHE A 152 -8.37 11.15 -20.60
N PHE A 153 -7.50 10.97 -19.60
CA PHE A 153 -6.25 11.72 -19.47
C PHE A 153 -5.03 10.97 -20.03
N SER A 154 -5.22 9.82 -20.71
CA SER A 154 -4.13 9.00 -21.26
C SER A 154 -3.10 8.60 -20.20
N LEU A 155 -3.58 8.21 -19.03
CA LEU A 155 -2.79 7.78 -17.87
C LEU A 155 -2.79 6.25 -17.70
N GLY A 156 -3.56 5.53 -18.53
CA GLY A 156 -3.66 4.09 -18.51
C GLY A 156 -4.87 3.56 -19.29
N PHE A 157 -5.15 2.27 -19.07
CA PHE A 157 -6.32 1.59 -19.60
C PHE A 157 -7.54 1.83 -18.71
N PHE A 158 -8.73 1.82 -19.29
CA PHE A 158 -9.96 1.56 -18.56
C PHE A 158 -10.14 0.05 -18.50
N ASP A 159 -9.92 -0.57 -17.34
CA ASP A 159 -9.88 -2.04 -17.22
C ASP A 159 -10.87 -2.59 -16.18
N LEU A 160 -11.84 -3.38 -16.63
CA LEU A 160 -12.82 -4.03 -15.75
C LEU A 160 -12.17 -5.04 -14.79
N GLY A 161 -11.09 -5.70 -15.20
CA GLY A 161 -10.34 -6.61 -14.35
C GLY A 161 -9.61 -5.88 -13.21
N ASP A 162 -9.02 -4.71 -13.47
CA ASP A 162 -8.45 -3.86 -12.40
C ASP A 162 -9.55 -3.39 -11.42
N ILE A 163 -10.76 -3.06 -11.91
CA ILE A 163 -11.90 -2.74 -11.03
C ILE A 163 -12.24 -3.91 -10.11
N LEU A 164 -12.35 -5.12 -10.65
CA LEU A 164 -12.65 -6.33 -9.88
C LEU A 164 -11.55 -6.62 -8.85
N LEU A 165 -10.29 -6.51 -9.25
CA LEU A 165 -9.12 -6.78 -8.42
C LEU A 165 -9.02 -5.79 -7.25
N ASN A 166 -9.13 -4.49 -7.55
CA ASN A 166 -9.10 -3.42 -6.55
C ASN A 166 -10.28 -3.55 -5.56
N THR A 167 -11.46 -3.88 -6.06
CA THR A 167 -12.66 -4.15 -5.24
C THR A 167 -12.47 -5.37 -4.34
N SER A 168 -11.84 -6.42 -4.86
CA SER A 168 -11.53 -7.63 -4.08
C SER A 168 -10.54 -7.34 -2.96
N GLY A 169 -9.50 -6.54 -3.22
CA GLY A 169 -8.54 -6.08 -2.21
C GLY A 169 -9.20 -5.27 -1.09
N PHE A 170 -10.08 -4.33 -1.48
CA PHE A 170 -10.88 -3.56 -0.53
C PHE A 170 -11.83 -4.43 0.30
N ALA A 171 -12.53 -5.38 -0.33
CA ALA A 171 -13.44 -6.29 0.36
C ALA A 171 -12.69 -7.16 1.38
N LEU A 172 -11.55 -7.76 0.99
CA LEU A 172 -10.72 -8.54 1.90
C LEU A 172 -10.23 -7.68 3.08
N GLY A 173 -9.79 -6.44 2.82
CA GLY A 173 -9.42 -5.51 3.87
C GLY A 173 -10.55 -5.27 4.87
N ASN A 174 -11.78 -5.08 4.41
CA ASN A 174 -12.94 -4.92 5.31
C ASN A 174 -13.18 -6.18 6.17
N PHE A 175 -13.14 -7.37 5.57
CA PHE A 175 -13.32 -8.64 6.29
C PHE A 175 -12.23 -8.85 7.35
N LEU A 176 -10.97 -8.63 6.99
CA LEU A 176 -9.85 -8.69 7.93
C LEU A 176 -10.02 -7.67 9.05
N GLY A 177 -10.50 -6.46 8.73
CA GLY A 177 -10.73 -5.40 9.70
C GLY A 177 -11.82 -5.72 10.73
N GLN A 178 -12.74 -6.63 10.39
CA GLN A 178 -13.80 -7.13 11.27
C GLN A 178 -13.39 -8.40 12.04
N SER A 179 -12.29 -9.04 11.66
CA SER A 179 -11.81 -10.23 12.36
C SER A 179 -11.55 -9.96 13.85
N ALA A 180 -11.77 -10.98 14.68
CA ALA A 180 -11.51 -10.91 16.12
C ALA A 180 -10.06 -10.47 16.41
N MET A 181 -9.10 -10.89 15.58
CA MET A 181 -7.70 -10.50 15.69
C MET A 181 -7.50 -8.99 15.48
N ALA A 182 -8.07 -8.42 14.41
CA ALA A 182 -7.94 -6.99 14.12
C ALA A 182 -8.64 -6.14 15.18
N GLN A 183 -9.79 -6.58 15.69
CA GLN A 183 -10.50 -5.90 16.77
C GLN A 183 -9.72 -5.95 18.09
N ALA A 184 -9.15 -7.12 18.44
CA ALA A 184 -8.28 -7.25 19.60
C ALA A 184 -7.05 -6.33 19.51
N PHE A 185 -6.44 -6.24 18.33
CA PHE A 185 -5.32 -5.34 18.07
C PHE A 185 -5.71 -3.86 18.18
N LYS A 186 -6.81 -3.43 17.54
CA LYS A 186 -7.33 -2.06 17.63
C LYS A 186 -7.59 -1.67 19.08
N ASN A 187 -8.23 -2.56 19.86
CA ASN A 187 -8.51 -2.34 21.27
C ASN A 187 -7.24 -2.22 22.12
N ARG A 188 -6.18 -2.99 21.80
CA ARG A 188 -4.89 -2.92 22.50
C ARG A 188 -4.15 -1.61 22.25
N ILE A 189 -4.30 -1.03 21.06
CA ILE A 189 -3.65 0.25 20.68
C ILE A 189 -4.43 1.47 21.20
N GLN A 190 -5.76 1.35 21.31
CA GLN A 190 -6.66 2.45 21.67
C GLN A 190 -6.98 2.55 23.17
N LYS A 191 -6.76 1.49 23.97
CA LYS A 191 -6.95 1.56 25.42
C LYS A 191 -5.93 2.52 26.04
N LYS A 192 -6.45 3.62 26.58
CA LYS A 192 -5.76 4.54 27.49
C LYS A 192 -5.44 3.84 28.80
#